data_AF-A0A7C4J3A9-F1
#
_entry.id   AF-A0A7C4J3A9-F1
#
_cell.length_a   1.000
_cell.length_b   1.000
_cell.length_c   1.000
_cell.angle_alpha   90.00
_cell.angle_beta   90.00
_cell.angle_gamma   90.00
#
_symmetry.space_group_name_H-M   'P 1'
#
loop_
_entity.id
_entity.type
_entity.pdbx_description
1 polymer ?
#
loop_
_entity_poly.entity_id
_entity_poly.type
_entity_poly.pdbx_seq_one_letter_code
_entity_poly.pdbx_strand_id
1 'polypeptide(L)' 'MNRYICYCFKYTEDDIINYIKEHGKSTILERIVSAKRLHQCNCALNHPEKR' A
#
# COMPACT_ATOMS: atom_id res chain seq x y z
N MET A 1 8.67 10.27 -10.38
CA MET A 1 8.73 10.34 -8.90
C MET A 1 7.51 9.59 -8.41
N ASN A 2 7.67 8.33 -7.99
CA ASN A 2 6.53 7.44 -7.78
C ASN A 2 5.93 7.73 -6.41
N ARG A 3 4.61 7.98 -6.38
CA ARG A 3 3.94 8.34 -5.13
C ARG A 3 3.75 7.08 -4.30
N TYR A 4 4.08 7.16 -3.02
CA TYR A 4 3.72 6.11 -2.08
C TYR A 4 2.21 6.06 -1.93
N ILE A 5 1.64 4.90 -2.22
CA ILE A 5 0.24 4.58 -1.93
C ILE A 5 0.07 4.10 -0.48
N CYS A 6 1.13 3.56 0.12
CA CYS A 6 1.14 3.13 1.51
C CYS A 6 2.50 3.41 2.13
N TYR A 7 2.55 4.38 3.04
CA TYR A 7 3.78 4.77 3.72
C TYR A 7 4.25 3.75 4.77
N CYS A 8 3.34 2.93 5.30
CA CYS A 8 3.66 1.86 6.26
C CYS A 8 4.41 0.70 5.60
N PHE A 9 4.01 0.31 4.38
CA PHE A 9 4.61 -0.82 3.66
C PHE A 9 5.51 -0.40 2.49
N LYS A 10 5.66 0.91 2.27
CA LYS A 10 6.48 1.50 1.19
C LYS A 10 6.06 1.07 -0.23
N TYR A 11 4.80 0.70 -0.42
CA TYR A 11 4.27 0.45 -1.76
C TYR A 11 4.06 1.75 -2.51
N THR A 12 4.39 1.72 -3.79
CA THR A 12 4.19 2.77 -4.78
C THR A 12 3.13 2.37 -5.81
N GLU A 13 2.70 3.33 -6.63
CA GLU A 13 1.81 3.05 -7.76
C GLU A 13 2.43 2.04 -8.74
N ASP A 14 3.73 2.17 -9.03
CA ASP A 14 4.46 1.25 -9.89
C ASP A 14 4.51 -0.18 -9.32
N ASP A 15 4.60 -0.34 -8.00
CA ASP A 15 4.54 -1.67 -7.38
C ASP A 15 3.20 -2.34 -7.67
N ILE A 16 2.07 -1.60 -7.58
CA ILE A 16 0.76 -2.13 -7.97
C ILE A 16 0.75 -2.52 -9.46
N ILE A 17 1.23 -1.62 -10.33
CA ILE A 17 1.18 -1.84 -11.77
C ILE A 17 2.01 -3.05 -12.17
N ASN A 18 3.24 -3.16 -11.65
CA ASN A 18 4.13 -4.28 -11.93
C ASN A 18 3.54 -5.59 -11.38
N TYR A 19 3.00 -5.56 -10.16
CA TYR A 19 2.38 -6.74 -9.58
C TYR A 19 1.15 -7.22 -10.38
N ILE A 20 0.33 -6.31 -10.90
CA ILE A 20 -0.79 -6.67 -11.79
C ILE A 20 -0.26 -7.26 -13.11
N LYS A 21 0.79 -6.67 -13.69
CA LYS A 21 1.39 -7.19 -14.93
C LYS A 21 1.94 -8.60 -14.75
N GLU A 22 2.55 -8.89 -13.60
CA GLU A 22 3.16 -10.19 -13.30
C GLU A 22 2.14 -11.26 -12.89
N HIS A 23 1.10 -10.90 -12.13
CA HIS A 23 0.20 -11.85 -11.47
C HIS A 23 -1.27 -11.75 -11.91
N GLY A 24 -1.62 -10.80 -12.78
CA GLY A 24 -2.98 -10.57 -13.28
C GLY A 24 -3.94 -9.92 -12.26
N LYS A 25 -3.55 -9.77 -11.00
CA LYS A 25 -4.33 -9.10 -9.94
C LYS A 25 -3.42 -8.45 -8.89
N SER A 26 -3.88 -7.38 -8.23
CA SER A 26 -3.12 -6.72 -7.17
C SER A 26 -3.45 -7.28 -5.79
N THR A 27 -2.58 -8.12 -5.23
CA THR A 27 -2.69 -8.53 -3.81
C THR A 27 -2.15 -7.44 -2.87
N ILE A 28 -1.39 -6.47 -3.40
CA ILE A 28 -0.87 -5.32 -2.66
C ILE A 28 -2.03 -4.52 -2.06
N LEU A 29 -3.07 -4.24 -2.84
CA LEU A 29 -4.24 -3.52 -2.36
C LEU A 29 -4.97 -4.31 -1.26
N GLU A 30 -5.20 -5.61 -1.48
CA GLU A 30 -5.84 -6.50 -0.50
C GLU A 30 -5.08 -6.52 0.83
N ARG A 31 -3.75 -6.57 0.76
CA ARG A 31 -2.85 -6.53 1.92
C ARG A 31 -2.96 -5.20 2.68
N ILE A 32 -2.93 -4.07 1.98
CA ILE A 32 -3.05 -2.73 2.60
C ILE A 32 -4.39 -2.61 3.32
N VAL A 33 -5.49 -2.97 2.66
CA VAL A 33 -6.84 -2.90 3.24
C VAL A 33 -6.97 -3.82 4.45
N SER A 34 -6.47 -5.04 4.35
CA SER A 34 -6.50 -6.01 5.46
C SER A 34 -5.70 -5.52 6.66
N ALA A 35 -4.48 -5.01 6.45
CA ALA A 35 -3.67 -4.46 7.52
C ALA A 35 -4.33 -3.24 8.18
N LYS A 36 -4.98 -2.36 7.40
CA LYS A 36 -5.73 -1.21 7.94
C LYS A 36 -6.90 -1.65 8.80
N ARG A 37 -7.68 -2.64 8.32
CA ARG A 37 -8.81 -3.22 9.07
C ARG A 37 -8.36 -3.89 10.37
N LEU A 38 -7.22 -4.58 10.34
CA LEU A 38 -6.67 -5.28 11.51
C LEU A 38 -5.84 -4.37 12.42
N HIS A 39 -5.80 -3.06 12.18
CA HIS A 39 -4.98 -2.11 12.94
C HIS A 39 -3.48 -2.47 12.96
N GLN A 40 -2.99 -3.15 11.93
CA GLN A 40 -1.60 -3.59 11.76
C GLN A 40 -0.73 -2.56 11.02
N CYS A 41 -1.22 -1.34 10.83
CA CYS A 41 -0.48 -0.25 10.21
C CYS A 41 -0.54 1.00 11.08
N ASN A 42 0.55 1.76 11.11
CA ASN A 42 0.64 3.00 11.89
C ASN A 42 0.49 4.24 11.01
N CYS A 43 -0.63 4.35 10.28
CA CYS A 43 -0.85 5.44 9.32
C CYS A 43 -0.81 6.82 9.98
N ALA A 44 -1.28 6.94 11.22
CA ALA A 44 -1.25 8.20 11.97
C ALA A 44 0.17 8.74 12.21
N LEU A 45 1.17 7.86 12.24
CA LEU A 45 2.59 8.23 12.41
C LEU A 45 3.32 8.30 11.06
N ASN A 46 3.08 7.32 10.19
CA ASN A 46 3.90 7.12 8.99
C ASN A 46 3.39 7.88 7.77
N HIS A 47 2.10 8.18 7.69
CA HIS A 47 1.53 8.91 6.56
C HIS A 47 1.66 10.42 6.81
N PRO A 48 2.14 11.22 5.84
CA PRO A 48 2.28 12.67 6.03
C PRO A 48 0.94 13.35 6.37
N GLU A 49 -0.15 12.88 5.78
CA GLU A 49 -1.51 13.32 6.07
C GLU A 49 -2.20 12.54 7.23
N LYS A 50 -1.49 11.60 7.87
CA LYS A 50 -1.98 10.81 9.01
C LYS A 50 -3.25 9.97 8.75
N ARG A 51 -3.41 9.39 7.55
CA ARG A 51 -4.60 8.63 7.11
C ARG A 51 -4.29 7.31 6.39
#